data_AF-A0A6P0T0D6-F1
#
_entry.id   AF-A0A6P0T0D6-F1
#
_cell.length_a   1.000
_cell.length_b   1.000
_cell.length_c   1.000
_cell.angle_alpha   90.00
_cell.angle_beta   90.00
_cell.angle_gamma   90.00
#
_symmetry.space_group_name_H-M   'P 1'
#
loop_
_entity.id
_entity.type
_entity.pdbx_description
1 polymer ?
#
loop_
_entity_poly.entity_id
_entity_poly.type
_entity_poly.pdbx_seq_one_letter_code
_entity_poly.pdbx_strand_id
1 'polypeptide(L)'
;DNIGVLTQTTVSVKELKAHSPQLRKLNQWYRENVRSLGIATKVYFETQRVKGILVVDPVSADPGIEGVQPVAMPDDHISISKPESQNSLVYRGVKKFIKECLKTPGLLYNINGTEVKKNGQN
;
A
#
# COMPACT_ATOMS: atom_id res chain seq x y z
N ASP A 1 15.75 -28.60 -23.95
CA ASP A 1 15.35 -27.29 -24.51
C ASP A 1 15.65 -26.17 -23.54
N ASN A 2 16.26 -25.11 -24.07
CA ASN A 2 16.99 -24.04 -23.38
C ASN A 2 16.08 -23.12 -22.54
N ILE A 3 16.25 -23.11 -21.21
CA ILE A 3 15.72 -22.03 -20.35
C ILE A 3 16.68 -20.85 -20.44
N GLY A 4 16.59 -20.11 -21.54
CA GLY A 4 17.22 -18.81 -21.70
C GLY A 4 16.26 -17.71 -21.26
N VAL A 5 16.17 -17.44 -19.95
CA VAL A 5 15.64 -16.17 -19.43
C VAL A 5 16.58 -15.67 -18.34
N LEU A 6 17.71 -15.14 -18.79
CA LEU A 6 18.57 -14.26 -17.99
C LEU A 6 17.80 -12.97 -17.72
N THR A 7 17.07 -12.90 -16.60
CA THR A 7 16.65 -11.60 -16.08
C THR A 7 17.88 -10.89 -15.54
N GLN A 8 18.45 -9.98 -16.33
CA GLN A 8 19.29 -8.95 -15.75
C GLN A 8 18.42 -8.16 -14.78
N THR A 9 18.48 -8.53 -13.50
CA THR A 9 17.90 -7.76 -12.42
C THR A 9 18.54 -6.37 -12.48
N THR A 10 17.72 -5.36 -12.77
CA THR A 10 18.19 -3.97 -12.73
C THR A 10 18.71 -3.67 -11.33
N VAL A 11 19.56 -2.63 -11.19
CA VAL A 11 20.09 -2.22 -9.88
C VAL A 11 18.95 -2.03 -8.87
N SER A 12 17.83 -1.45 -9.30
CA SER A 12 16.61 -1.31 -8.47
C SER A 12 16.02 -2.65 -8.03
N VAL A 13 16.02 -3.68 -8.89
CA VAL A 13 15.54 -5.03 -8.52
C VAL A 13 16.51 -5.75 -7.57
N LYS A 14 17.82 -5.45 -7.64
CA LYS A 14 18.80 -5.95 -6.66
C LYS A 14 18.64 -5.29 -5.29
N GLU A 15 18.24 -4.03 -5.26
CA GLU A 15 17.96 -3.28 -4.03
C GLU A 15 16.65 -3.71 -3.33
N LEU A 16 15.73 -4.31 -4.09
CA LEU A 16 14.53 -5.00 -3.62
C LEU A 16 14.81 -6.33 -2.90
N LYS A 17 16.09 -6.73 -2.74
CA LYS A 17 16.45 -7.90 -1.95
C LYS A 17 15.99 -7.71 -0.51
N ALA A 18 15.32 -8.72 0.02
CA ALA A 18 14.88 -8.75 1.41
C ALA A 18 16.02 -8.36 2.35
N HIS A 19 15.74 -7.40 3.24
CA HIS A 19 16.67 -6.86 4.24
C HIS A 19 17.83 -6.00 3.73
N SER A 20 17.75 -5.40 2.53
CA SER A 20 18.69 -4.32 2.21
C SER A 20 18.62 -3.21 3.29
N PRO A 21 19.76 -2.66 3.77
CA PRO A 21 19.78 -1.66 4.84
C PRO A 21 18.87 -0.45 4.56
N GLN A 22 18.76 -0.08 3.28
CA GLN A 22 17.95 1.03 2.81
C GLN A 22 16.45 0.74 2.98
N LEU A 23 15.98 -0.45 2.61
CA LEU A 23 14.58 -0.83 2.78
C LEU A 23 14.20 -0.99 4.26
N ARG A 24 15.12 -1.48 5.09
CA ARG A 24 14.91 -1.53 6.54
C ARG A 24 14.74 -0.14 7.13
N LYS A 25 15.61 0.80 6.75
CA LYS A 25 15.52 2.20 7.18
C LYS A 25 14.22 2.86 6.71
N LEU A 26 13.81 2.61 5.47
CA LEU A 26 12.55 3.12 4.92
C LEU A 26 11.33 2.59 5.70
N ASN A 27 11.28 1.27 5.93
CA ASN A 27 10.20 0.64 6.69
C ASN A 27 10.15 1.19 8.13
N GLN A 28 11.29 1.30 8.79
CA GLN A 28 11.37 1.87 10.13
C GLN A 28 10.88 3.32 10.16
N TRP A 29 11.37 4.16 9.25
CA TRP A 29 10.92 5.56 9.14
C TRP A 29 9.41 5.64 8.93
N TYR A 30 8.85 4.83 8.02
CA TYR A 30 7.42 4.83 7.76
C TYR A 30 6.62 4.49 9.02
N ARG A 31 6.99 3.42 9.73
CA ARG A 31 6.34 3.00 10.99
C ARG A 31 6.38 4.08 12.07
N GLU A 32 7.50 4.76 12.19
CA GLU A 32 7.70 5.83 13.19
C GLU A 32 6.89 7.11 12.87
N ASN A 33 6.60 7.36 11.59
CA ASN A 33 6.01 8.63 11.15
C ASN A 33 4.55 8.52 10.67
N VAL A 34 4.04 7.32 10.39
CA VAL A 34 2.69 7.12 9.83
C VAL A 34 1.59 7.80 10.66
N ARG A 35 1.69 7.73 11.99
CA ARG A 35 0.70 8.30 12.92
C ARG A 35 0.75 9.83 12.96
N SER A 36 1.95 10.40 13.08
CA SER A 36 2.13 11.86 13.15
C SER A 36 1.77 12.55 11.83
N LEU A 37 2.00 11.86 10.70
CA LEU A 37 1.64 12.34 9.37
C LEU A 37 0.16 12.10 9.01
N GLY A 38 -0.62 11.43 9.86
CA GLY A 38 -2.02 11.13 9.59
C GLY A 38 -2.23 10.22 8.36
N ILE A 39 -1.25 9.37 8.05
CA ILE A 39 -1.31 8.49 6.88
C ILE A 39 -2.18 7.27 7.20
N ALA A 40 -3.34 7.18 6.56
CA ALA A 40 -4.15 5.97 6.62
C ALA A 40 -3.46 4.84 5.83
N THR A 41 -3.36 3.65 6.42
CA THR A 41 -2.73 2.48 5.77
C THR A 41 -3.72 1.31 5.67
N LYS A 42 -3.81 0.71 4.49
CA LYS A 42 -4.57 -0.52 4.24
C LYS A 42 -3.68 -1.51 3.50
N VAL A 43 -3.64 -2.76 3.97
CA VAL A 43 -2.78 -3.80 3.38
C VAL A 43 -3.59 -5.05 3.04
N TYR A 44 -3.25 -5.65 1.90
CA TYR A 44 -3.84 -6.89 1.40
C TYR A 44 -2.73 -7.92 1.14
N PHE A 45 -3.06 -9.19 1.25
CA PHE A 45 -2.18 -10.30 0.89
C PHE A 45 -2.92 -11.35 0.05
N GLU A 46 -2.15 -12.14 -0.70
CA GLU A 46 -2.66 -13.12 -1.65
C GLU A 46 -3.05 -14.42 -0.93
N THR A 47 -4.06 -15.11 -1.46
CA THR A 47 -4.36 -16.49 -1.03
C THR A 47 -4.24 -17.49 -2.19
N GLN A 48 -4.11 -16.99 -3.43
CA GLN A 48 -3.88 -17.81 -4.61
C GLN A 48 -2.43 -17.63 -5.10
N ARG A 49 -1.87 -18.70 -5.68
CA ARG A 49 -0.48 -18.73 -6.14
C ARG A 49 -0.41 -18.39 -7.63
N VAL A 50 0.56 -17.57 -8.03
CA VAL A 50 0.92 -17.41 -9.44
C VAL A 50 2.00 -18.43 -9.78
N LYS A 51 1.71 -19.33 -10.73
CA LYS A 51 2.66 -20.35 -11.21
C LYS A 51 3.31 -21.15 -10.06
N GLY A 52 2.52 -21.49 -9.03
CA GLY A 52 2.98 -22.27 -7.87
C GLY A 52 3.69 -21.47 -6.78
N ILE A 53 3.82 -20.15 -6.92
CA ILE A 53 4.47 -19.27 -5.94
C ILE A 53 3.41 -18.36 -5.29
N LEU A 54 3.43 -18.29 -3.94
CA LEU A 54 2.71 -17.26 -3.19
C LEU A 54 3.69 -16.10 -2.98
N VAL A 55 3.41 -14.93 -3.56
CA VAL A 55 4.39 -13.84 -3.57
C VAL A 55 4.28 -13.00 -2.31
N VAL A 56 3.05 -12.64 -1.94
CA VAL A 56 2.76 -11.87 -0.73
C VAL A 56 1.87 -12.69 0.20
N ASP A 57 2.47 -13.19 1.28
CA ASP A 57 1.80 -13.96 2.33
C ASP A 57 1.39 -13.04 3.51
N PRO A 58 0.64 -13.54 4.52
CA PRO A 58 0.21 -12.70 5.64
C PRO A 58 1.34 -12.04 6.42
N VAL A 59 2.50 -12.70 6.54
CA VAL A 59 3.65 -12.22 7.31
C VAL A 59 4.43 -11.19 6.52
N SER A 60 4.64 -11.42 5.23
CA SER A 60 5.33 -10.45 4.37
C SER A 60 4.51 -9.19 4.12
N ALA A 61 3.18 -9.29 4.20
CA ALA A 61 2.26 -8.17 4.13
C ALA A 61 2.16 -7.35 5.41
N ASP A 62 2.66 -7.82 6.56
CA ASP A 62 2.50 -7.10 7.82
C ASP A 62 3.33 -5.79 7.86
N PRO A 63 2.69 -4.61 7.87
CA PRO A 63 3.41 -3.35 7.91
C PRO A 63 3.98 -3.05 9.31
N GLY A 64 3.60 -3.80 10.35
CA GLY A 64 3.99 -3.58 11.74
C GLY A 64 3.56 -2.22 12.28
N ILE A 65 2.37 -1.77 11.87
CA ILE A 65 1.76 -0.50 12.29
C ILE A 65 0.57 -0.83 13.19
N GLU A 66 0.48 -0.14 14.33
CA GLU A 66 -0.60 -0.29 15.28
C GLU A 66 -1.97 -0.13 14.61
N GLY A 67 -2.88 -1.07 14.85
CA GLY A 67 -4.25 -1.04 14.30
C GLY A 67 -4.37 -1.41 12.81
N VAL A 68 -3.27 -1.67 12.10
CA VAL A 68 -3.29 -2.11 10.69
C VAL A 68 -3.05 -3.61 10.63
N GLN A 69 -4.04 -4.36 10.15
CA GLN A 69 -3.94 -5.81 9.98
C GLN A 69 -4.04 -6.16 8.49
N PRO A 70 -3.15 -7.01 7.95
CA PRO A 70 -3.26 -7.51 6.59
C PRO A 70 -4.59 -8.24 6.36
N VAL A 71 -5.21 -8.00 5.21
CA VAL A 71 -6.49 -8.62 4.85
C VAL A 71 -6.30 -9.59 3.69
N ALA A 72 -6.75 -10.84 3.88
CA ALA A 72 -6.72 -11.87 2.85
C ALA A 72 -7.55 -11.46 1.64
N MET A 73 -6.99 -11.59 0.44
CA MET A 73 -7.75 -11.47 -0.82
C MET A 73 -7.74 -12.82 -1.54
N PRO A 74 -8.90 -13.27 -2.07
CA PRO A 74 -9.00 -14.48 -2.90
C PRO A 74 -8.45 -14.20 -4.31
N ASP A 75 -7.24 -13.66 -4.37
CA ASP A 75 -6.55 -13.17 -5.55
C ASP A 75 -5.12 -13.70 -5.55
N ASP A 76 -4.53 -13.78 -6.73
CA ASP A 76 -3.11 -14.07 -6.93
C ASP A 76 -2.31 -12.77 -7.09
N HIS A 77 -0.98 -12.85 -7.17
CA HIS A 77 -0.11 -11.67 -7.31
C HIS A 77 -0.46 -10.77 -8.50
N ILE A 78 -1.03 -11.33 -9.58
CA ILE A 78 -1.44 -10.58 -10.77
C ILE A 78 -2.80 -9.91 -10.51
N SER A 79 -3.82 -10.68 -10.12
CA SER A 79 -5.19 -10.17 -9.99
C SER A 79 -5.35 -9.20 -8.80
N ILE A 80 -4.59 -9.38 -7.72
CA ILE A 80 -4.58 -8.46 -6.57
C ILE A 80 -4.02 -7.08 -6.94
N SER A 81 -3.01 -7.06 -7.82
CA SER A 81 -2.33 -5.85 -8.28
C SER A 81 -3.02 -5.21 -9.48
N LYS A 82 -3.79 -5.99 -10.24
CA LYS A 82 -4.49 -5.58 -11.46
C LYS A 82 -5.91 -6.17 -11.44
N PRO A 83 -6.82 -5.52 -10.71
CA PRO A 83 -8.17 -6.05 -10.53
C PRO A 83 -8.89 -6.16 -11.88
N GLU A 84 -9.41 -7.34 -12.19
CA GLU A 84 -10.01 -7.65 -13.51
C GLU A 84 -11.26 -6.83 -13.82
N SER A 85 -11.97 -6.38 -12.78
CA SER A 85 -13.17 -5.56 -12.93
C SER A 85 -13.48 -4.75 -11.68
N GLN A 86 -14.44 -3.83 -11.81
CA GLN A 86 -14.97 -3.06 -10.70
C GLN A 86 -15.77 -3.90 -9.68
N ASN A 87 -16.07 -5.16 -10.01
CA ASN A 87 -16.76 -6.08 -9.10
C ASN A 87 -15.79 -6.86 -8.21
N SER A 88 -14.49 -6.84 -8.51
CA SER A 88 -13.47 -7.50 -7.71
C SER A 88 -13.44 -6.98 -6.26
N LEU A 89 -13.10 -7.87 -5.33
CA LEU A 89 -13.08 -7.54 -3.90
C LEU A 89 -12.01 -6.50 -3.58
N VAL A 90 -10.82 -6.66 -4.15
CA VAL A 90 -9.72 -5.69 -4.00
C VAL A 90 -10.11 -4.31 -4.51
N TYR A 91 -10.77 -4.19 -5.68
CA TYR A 91 -11.22 -2.88 -6.19
C TYR A 91 -12.24 -2.25 -5.25
N ARG A 92 -13.24 -3.01 -4.81
CA ARG A 92 -14.28 -2.51 -3.89
C ARG A 92 -13.68 -2.08 -2.54
N GLY A 93 -12.71 -2.86 -2.03
CA GLY A 93 -11.99 -2.57 -0.81
C GLY A 93 -11.17 -1.27 -0.91
N VAL A 94 -10.38 -1.12 -1.97
CA VAL A 94 -9.61 0.12 -2.24
C VAL A 94 -10.54 1.31 -2.44
N LYS A 95 -11.62 1.17 -3.22
CA LYS A 95 -12.61 2.24 -3.44
C LYS A 95 -13.27 2.68 -2.14
N LYS A 96 -13.63 1.73 -1.26
CA LYS A 96 -14.18 2.03 0.06
C LYS A 96 -13.16 2.77 0.92
N PHE A 97 -11.92 2.28 0.98
CA PHE A 97 -10.84 2.90 1.74
C PHE A 97 -10.55 4.34 1.30
N ILE A 98 -10.47 4.60 0.00
CA ILE A 98 -10.30 5.96 -0.55
C ILE A 98 -11.47 6.86 -0.13
N LYS A 99 -12.71 6.38 -0.25
CA LYS A 99 -13.89 7.16 0.19
C LYS A 99 -13.85 7.50 1.68
N GLU A 100 -13.35 6.60 2.52
CA GLU A 100 -13.18 6.85 3.96
C GLU A 100 -12.11 7.91 4.22
N CYS A 101 -10.98 7.84 3.51
CA CYS A 101 -9.93 8.86 3.59
C CYS A 101 -10.46 10.25 3.20
N LEU A 102 -11.27 10.34 2.14
CA LEU A 102 -11.85 11.60 1.67
C LEU A 102 -12.94 12.17 2.59
N LYS A 103 -13.59 11.33 3.40
CA LYS A 103 -14.60 11.78 4.37
C LYS A 103 -13.99 12.36 5.64
N THR A 104 -12.70 12.15 5.89
CA THR A 104 -12.04 12.63 7.10
C THR A 104 -11.89 14.17 6.99
N PRO A 105 -12.59 14.96 7.83
CA PRO A 105 -12.53 16.42 7.77
C PRO A 105 -11.15 16.88 8.23
N GLY A 106 -10.25 17.09 7.27
CA GLY A 106 -8.86 17.45 7.52
C GLY A 106 -7.98 17.41 6.28
N LEU A 107 -8.35 16.62 5.26
CA LEU A 107 -7.59 16.52 4.00
C LEU A 107 -8.05 17.49 2.89
N LEU A 108 -9.14 18.23 3.11
CA LEU A 108 -9.55 19.33 2.21
C LEU A 108 -8.87 20.67 2.56
N TYR A 109 -7.74 20.64 3.28
CA TYR A 109 -6.94 21.83 3.52
C TYR A 109 -5.99 22.06 2.32
N ASN A 110 -6.28 23.13 1.58
CA ASN A 110 -5.40 23.88 0.66
C ASN A 110 -5.01 23.25 -0.69
N ILE A 111 -5.98 23.08 -1.60
CA ILE A 111 -5.68 23.08 -3.06
C ILE A 111 -5.85 24.46 -3.72
N ASN A 112 -6.47 25.42 -3.03
CA ASN A 112 -6.63 26.79 -3.52
C ASN A 112 -6.03 27.75 -2.51
N GLY A 113 -4.72 27.98 -2.58
CA GLY A 113 -4.03 28.95 -1.73
C GLY A 113 -4.76 30.29 -1.69
N THR A 114 -5.50 30.51 -0.60
CA THR A 114 -5.98 31.83 -0.17
C THR A 114 -6.41 31.67 1.28
N GLU A 115 -5.64 32.28 2.18
CA GLU A 115 -6.11 32.55 3.53
C GLU A 115 -7.41 33.36 3.44
N VAL A 116 -8.54 32.74 3.76
CA VAL A 116 -9.68 33.51 4.24
C VAL A 116 -9.43 33.76 5.72
N LYS A 117 -8.91 34.96 6.02
CA LYS A 117 -8.96 35.51 7.39
C LYS A 117 -10.41 35.45 7.84
N LYS A 118 -10.71 34.64 8.85
CA LYS A 118 -11.94 34.80 9.62
C LYS A 118 -11.80 36.08 10.44
N ASN A 119 -12.29 37.19 9.89
CA ASN A 119 -12.65 38.36 10.69
C ASN A 119 -13.73 37.93 11.69
N GLY A 120 -13.58 38.45 12.91
CA GLY A 120 -14.25 37.97 14.11
C GLY A 120 -15.74 38.23 14.22
N GLN A 121 -16.28 37.61 15.27
CA GLN A 121 -17.50 37.89 16.06
C GLN A 121 -17.46 36.79 17.15
N ASN A 122 -17.39 37.04 18.46
CA ASN A 122 -17.76 38.18 19.30
C ASN A 122 -16.67 38.50 20.32
#